data_AF-A0A2P5YLD5-F1
#
_entry.id   AF-A0A2P5YLD5-F1
#
_cell.length_a   1.000
_cell.length_b   1.000
_cell.length_c   1.000
_cell.angle_alpha   90.00
_cell.angle_beta   90.00
_cell.angle_gamma   90.00
#
_symmetry.space_group_name_H-M   'P 1'
#
loop_
_entity.id
_entity.type
_entity.pdbx_description
1 polymer ?
#
loop_
_entity_poly.entity_id
_entity_poly.type
_entity_poly.pdbx_seq_one_letter_code
_entity_poly.pdbx_strand_id
1 'polypeptide(L)'
;MVLLLVNEADERQLRVTFTESFLRARELMFRDSGLGPLTFRCAQRGNIMTFSGADWLKYQQRYGIRGGDAISIEGIANNQCETFEVIRARANPEHTSGGAA
;
A
#
# COMPACT_ATOMS: atom_id res chain seq x y z
N MET A 1 5.16 -3.64 -13.53
CA MET A 1 4.16 -3.78 -12.47
C MET A 1 4.91 -3.84 -11.16
N VAL A 2 4.76 -2.81 -10.34
CA VAL A 2 5.44 -2.66 -9.05
C VAL A 2 4.53 -3.22 -7.96
N LEU A 3 5.07 -4.06 -7.08
CA LEU A 3 4.35 -4.56 -5.91
C LEU A 3 4.84 -3.84 -4.66
N LEU A 4 3.89 -3.42 -3.83
CA LEU A 4 4.14 -2.86 -2.51
C LEU A 4 3.66 -3.85 -1.46
N LEU A 5 4.58 -4.41 -0.68
CA LEU A 5 4.20 -5.27 0.44
C LEU A 5 3.94 -4.39 1.67
N VAL A 6 2.73 -4.43 2.21
CA VAL A 6 2.33 -3.59 3.34
C VAL A 6 2.93 -4.17 4.62
N ASN A 7 3.92 -3.48 5.17
CA ASN A 7 4.50 -3.82 6.46
C ASN A 7 3.58 -3.34 7.60
N GLU A 8 3.08 -2.10 7.48
CA GLU A 8 2.24 -1.44 8.49
C GLU A 8 1.33 -0.43 7.80
N ALA A 9 0.08 -0.34 8.24
CA ALA A 9 -0.89 0.64 7.76
C ALA A 9 -1.66 1.18 8.96
N ASP A 10 -1.47 2.46 9.26
CA ASP A 10 -2.15 3.18 10.34
C ASP A 10 -2.81 4.47 9.82
N GLU A 11 -3.44 5.24 10.70
CA GLU A 11 -4.17 6.46 10.33
C GLU A 11 -3.28 7.58 9.77
N ARG A 12 -1.97 7.56 10.06
CA ARG A 12 -1.00 8.60 9.71
C ARG A 12 -0.17 8.20 8.51
N GLN A 13 0.17 6.93 8.39
CA GLN A 13 1.13 6.46 7.40
C GLN A 13 0.90 5.02 6.93
N LEU A 14 1.40 4.78 5.72
CA LEU A 14 1.58 3.46 5.13
C LEU A 14 3.06 3.18 5.03
N ARG A 15 3.51 2.06 5.59
CA ARG A 15 4.87 1.59 5.44
C ARG A 15 4.87 0.35 4.56
N VAL A 16 5.56 0.42 3.43
CA VAL A 16 5.68 -0.69 2.49
C VAL A 16 7.12 -1.08 2.22
N THR A 17 7.31 -2.32 1.79
CA THR A 17 8.51 -2.77 1.12
C THR A 17 8.29 -2.66 -0.38
N PHE A 18 9.16 -1.91 -1.06
CA PHE A 18 9.17 -1.77 -2.51
C PHE A 18 9.90 -2.96 -3.13
N THR A 19 9.25 -3.69 -4.04
CA THR A 19 9.88 -4.86 -4.69
C THR A 19 10.76 -4.49 -5.88
N GLU A 20 10.59 -3.30 -6.45
CA GLU A 20 11.40 -2.81 -7.59
C GLU A 20 12.46 -1.78 -7.18
N SER A 21 13.36 -1.49 -8.11
CA SER A 21 14.50 -0.58 -7.96
C SER A 21 14.11 0.80 -7.41
N PHE A 22 15.04 1.38 -6.65
CA PHE A 22 14.96 2.66 -5.94
C PHE A 22 14.15 3.77 -6.63
N LEU A 23 13.04 4.18 -6.01
CA LEU A 23 12.20 5.29 -6.47
C LEU A 23 12.57 6.61 -5.76
N ARG A 24 13.24 7.52 -6.46
CA ARG A 24 13.59 8.87 -5.97
C ARG A 24 12.43 9.85 -6.11
N ALA A 25 11.36 9.64 -5.35
CA ALA A 25 10.24 10.58 -5.28
C ALA A 25 10.06 11.10 -3.85
N ARG A 26 9.88 12.42 -3.68
CA ARG A 26 9.45 13.03 -2.41
C ARG A 26 7.93 13.05 -2.27
N GLU A 27 7.24 12.97 -3.38
CA GLU A 27 5.80 12.97 -3.49
C GLU A 27 5.41 12.10 -4.68
N LEU A 28 4.32 11.34 -4.54
CA LEU A 28 3.73 10.54 -5.60
C LEU A 28 2.24 10.84 -5.70
N MET A 29 1.77 10.97 -6.93
CA MET A 29 0.35 11.09 -7.23
C MET A 29 -0.19 9.72 -7.65
N PHE A 30 -1.20 9.23 -6.94
CA PHE A 30 -1.89 7.99 -7.23
C PHE A 30 -3.20 8.33 -7.95
N ARG A 31 -3.37 7.84 -9.17
CA ARG A 31 -4.66 7.90 -9.84
C ARG A 31 -5.48 6.68 -9.46
N ASP A 32 -6.52 6.92 -8.69
CA ASP A 32 -7.49 5.92 -8.27
C ASP A 32 -8.83 6.18 -8.98
N SER A 33 -9.41 5.14 -9.60
CA SER A 33 -10.65 5.28 -10.37
C SER A 33 -11.88 5.56 -9.48
N GLY A 34 -11.81 5.27 -8.18
CA GLY A 34 -12.89 5.48 -7.22
C GLY A 34 -12.76 6.78 -6.41
N LEU A 35 -11.55 7.27 -6.19
CA LEU A 35 -11.26 8.45 -5.35
C LEU A 35 -10.69 9.64 -6.12
N GLY A 36 -10.32 9.46 -7.39
CA GLY A 36 -9.63 10.48 -8.18
C GLY A 36 -8.12 10.55 -7.85
N PRO A 37 -7.46 11.67 -8.17
CA PRO A 37 -6.05 11.84 -7.88
C PRO A 37 -5.82 12.01 -6.37
N LEU A 38 -4.90 11.22 -5.82
CA LEU A 38 -4.49 11.26 -4.42
C LEU A 38 -2.99 11.56 -4.35
N THR A 39 -2.58 12.44 -3.45
CA THR A 39 -1.16 12.82 -3.36
C THR A 39 -0.57 12.36 -2.03
N PHE A 40 0.54 11.61 -2.09
CA PHE A 40 1.23 11.09 -0.92
C PHE A 40 2.66 11.58 -0.84
N ARG A 41 3.06 12.02 0.36
CA ARG A 41 4.47 12.29 0.67
C ARG A 41 5.21 10.99 0.87
N CYS A 42 6.39 10.90 0.27
CA CYS A 42 7.21 9.70 0.23
C CYS A 42 8.52 9.91 1.00
N ALA A 43 8.83 9.00 1.91
CA ALA A 43 10.13 8.92 2.57
C ALA A 43 10.71 7.52 2.40
N GLN A 44 11.90 7.43 1.80
CA GLN A 44 12.56 6.14 1.54
C GLN A 44 13.75 5.92 2.47
N ARG A 45 13.83 4.72 3.05
CA ARG A 45 14.99 4.23 3.82
C ARG A 45 15.32 2.80 3.38
N GLY A 46 16.35 2.66 2.55
CA GLY A 46 16.64 1.38 1.89
C GLY A 46 15.53 0.99 0.90
N ASN A 47 14.99 -0.22 1.02
CA ASN A 47 13.84 -0.70 0.25
C ASN A 47 12.49 -0.40 0.92
N ILE A 48 12.49 0.24 2.09
CA ILE A 48 11.26 0.62 2.79
C ILE A 48 10.85 2.02 2.31
N MET A 49 9.59 2.14 1.90
CA MET A 49 8.95 3.41 1.57
C MET A 49 7.83 3.69 2.56
N THR A 50 7.78 4.92 3.05
CA THR A 50 6.70 5.41 3.90
C THR A 50 5.89 6.45 3.13
N PHE A 51 4.59 6.19 2.97
CA PHE A 51 3.62 7.15 2.45
C PHE A 51 2.87 7.81 3.59
N SER A 52 2.64 9.11 3.48
CA SER A 52 1.88 9.88 4.48
C SER A 52 1.15 11.04 3.81
N GLY A 53 0.18 11.62 4.52
CA GLY A 53 -0.62 12.75 4.04
C GLY A 53 -2.11 12.56 4.31
N ALA A 54 -2.91 13.62 4.14
CA ALA A 54 -4.34 13.56 4.39
C ALA A 54 -5.10 12.60 3.45
N ASP A 55 -4.61 12.43 2.23
CA ASP A 55 -5.22 11.52 1.26
C ASP A 55 -4.93 10.05 1.58
N TRP A 56 -3.87 9.75 2.35
CA TRP A 56 -3.55 8.38 2.73
C TRP A 56 -4.68 7.79 3.58
N LEU A 57 -5.14 8.53 4.59
CA LEU A 57 -6.24 8.07 5.44
C LEU A 57 -7.51 7.76 4.63
N LYS A 58 -7.82 8.59 3.63
CA LYS A 58 -8.97 8.35 2.73
C LYS A 58 -8.79 7.06 1.94
N TYR A 59 -7.59 6.85 1.40
CA TYR A 59 -7.25 5.65 0.64
C TYR A 59 -7.30 4.38 1.52
N GLN A 60 -6.73 4.45 2.71
CA GLN A 60 -6.73 3.38 3.71
C GLN A 60 -8.14 3.00 4.14
N GLN A 61 -9.03 3.98 4.39
CA GLN A 61 -10.41 3.73 4.78
C GLN A 61 -11.24 3.13 3.64
N ARG A 62 -11.08 3.64 2.41
CA ARG A 62 -11.80 3.15 1.23
C ARG A 62 -11.48 1.68 0.96
N TYR A 63 -10.21 1.33 1.05
CA TYR A 63 -9.73 -0.01 0.72
C TYR A 63 -9.38 -0.84 1.95
N GLY A 64 -9.72 -0.40 3.16
CA GLY A 64 -9.46 -1.09 4.43
C GLY A 64 -8.06 -1.69 4.56
N ILE A 65 -7.00 -1.02 4.08
CA ILE A 65 -5.65 -1.58 3.95
C ILE A 65 -5.06 -1.91 5.33
N ARG A 66 -4.40 -3.06 5.43
CA ARG A 66 -3.79 -3.56 6.68
C ARG A 66 -2.40 -4.14 6.45
N GLY A 67 -1.63 -4.28 7.54
CA GLY A 67 -0.37 -5.02 7.52
C GLY A 67 -0.55 -6.43 6.95
N GLY A 68 0.36 -6.84 6.06
CA GLY A 68 0.32 -8.11 5.35
C GLY A 68 -0.36 -8.07 3.97
N ASP A 69 -1.13 -7.02 3.67
CA ASP A 69 -1.68 -6.82 2.32
C ASP A 69 -0.57 -6.53 1.31
N ALA A 70 -0.90 -6.64 0.02
CA ALA A 70 -0.07 -6.14 -1.06
C ALA A 70 -0.86 -5.16 -1.94
N ILE A 71 -0.17 -4.17 -2.48
CA ILE A 71 -0.75 -3.18 -3.41
C ILE A 71 0.00 -3.30 -4.73
N SER A 72 -0.73 -3.52 -5.82
CA SER A 72 -0.16 -3.56 -7.16
C SER A 72 -0.29 -2.20 -7.85
N ILE A 73 0.78 -1.79 -8.53
CA ILE A 73 0.87 -0.55 -9.30
C ILE A 73 1.33 -0.94 -10.70
N GLU A 74 0.56 -0.60 -11.75
CA GLU A 74 0.93 -1.04 -13.11
C GLU A 74 2.25 -0.41 -13.56
N GLY A 75 2.47 0.85 -13.20
CA GLY A 75 3.71 1.56 -13.50
C GLY A 75 3.86 2.87 -12.73
N ILE A 76 5.09 3.39 -12.76
CA ILE A 76 5.45 4.68 -12.15
C ILE A 76 6.15 5.51 -13.21
N ALA A 77 5.54 6.64 -13.59
CA ALA A 77 6.10 7.58 -14.56
C ALA A 77 5.81 9.01 -14.11
N ASN A 78 6.77 9.92 -14.22
CA ASN A 78 6.62 11.33 -13.86
C ASN A 78 6.07 11.55 -12.43
N ASN A 79 6.54 10.77 -11.44
CA ASN A 79 6.04 10.76 -10.06
C ASN A 79 4.53 10.45 -9.93
N GLN A 80 3.95 9.83 -10.95
CA GLN A 80 2.57 9.37 -10.95
C GLN A 80 2.55 7.85 -10.96
N CYS A 81 1.71 7.29 -10.10
CA CYS A 81 1.37 5.88 -10.00
C CYS A 81 -0.07 5.70 -10.48
N GLU A 82 -0.29 4.76 -11.39
CA GLU A 82 -1.64 4.28 -11.68
C GLU A 82 -1.84 3.01 -10.85
N THR A 83 -2.86 3.02 -9.98
CA THR A 83 -3.03 1.97 -8.96
C THR A 83 -4.06 0.96 -9.40
N PHE A 84 -3.72 -0.32 -9.25
CA PHE A 84 -4.61 -1.40 -9.65
C PHE A 84 -4.49 -2.53 -8.64
N GLU A 85 -5.57 -2.73 -7.91
CA GLU A 85 -5.83 -3.82 -6.96
C GLU A 85 -5.03 -3.83 -5.64
N VAL A 86 -5.80 -3.87 -4.55
CA VAL A 86 -5.30 -4.26 -3.22
C VAL A 86 -5.50 -5.76 -3.07
N ILE A 87 -4.40 -6.49 -3.03
CA ILE A 87 -4.37 -7.94 -2.86
C ILE A 87 -4.34 -8.23 -1.36
N ARG A 88 -5.43 -8.79 -0.84
CA ARG A 88 -5.56 -9.09 0.58
C ARG A 88 -4.66 -10.23 1.01
N ALA A 89 -4.07 -10.11 2.18
CA ALA A 89 -3.54 -11.27 2.87
C ALA A 89 -4.67 -12.31 3.00
N ARG A 90 -4.43 -13.53 2.52
CA ARG A 90 -5.37 -14.62 2.78
C ARG A 90 -5.45 -14.80 4.30
N ALA A 91 -6.65 -14.80 4.86
CA ALA A 91 -6.85 -15.27 6.22
C ALA A 91 -6.31 -16.70 6.25
N ASN A 92 -5.21 -16.93 6.96
CA ASN A 92 -4.66 -18.27 7.11
C ASN A 92 -5.72 -19.08 7.89
N PRO A 93 -6.36 -20.13 7.34
CA PRO A 93 -7.38 -20.87 8.07
C PRO A 93 -6.81 -21.75 9.20
N GLU A 94 -5.50 -21.68 9.48
CA GLU A 94 -4.83 -22.56 10.42
C GLU A 94 -4.92 -22.05 11.86
N HIS A 95 -6.15 -21.93 12.37
CA HIS A 95 -6.40 -22.03 13.81
C HIS A 95 -7.81 -22.55 14.10
N THR A 96 -8.26 -23.58 13.38
CA THR A 96 -9.32 -24.47 13.86
C THR A 96 -8.65 -25.54 14.73
N SER A 97 -8.25 -25.17 15.95
CA SER A 97 -7.92 -26.16 16.96
C SER A 97 -9.22 -26.84 17.37
N GLY A 98 -9.31 -28.13 17.04
CA GLY A 98 -10.44 -28.98 17.37
C GLY A 98 -10.69 -29.07 18.88
N GLY A 99 -11.94 -29.35 19.21
CA GLY A 99 -12.39 -29.63 20.56
C GLY A 99 -13.83 -30.11 20.52
N ALA A 100 -14.07 -31.17 19.77
CA ALA A 100 -15.24 -32.01 20.01
C ALA A 100 -14.97 -32.84 21.25
N ALA A 101 -15.75 -32.60 22.30
CA ALA A 101 -16.02 -33.54 23.38
C ALA A 101 -17.45 -33.28 23.87
#